data_AF-A0AAV4GLX9-F1
#
_entry.id   AF-A0AAV4GLX9-F1
#
_cell.length_a   1.000
_cell.length_b   1.000
_cell.length_c   1.000
_cell.angle_alpha   90.00
_cell.angle_beta   90.00
_cell.angle_gamma   90.00
#
_symmetry.space_group_name_H-M   'P 1'
#
loop_
_entity.id
_entity.type
_entity.pdbx_description
1 polymer ?
#
loop_
_entity_poly.entity_id
_entity_poly.type
_entity_poly.pdbx_seq_one_letter_code
_entity_poly.pdbx_strand_id
1 'polypeptide(L)'
;MTENEIPWSNCIAIGCDNAAVMTGARKGVYAFVKEKNPKIFLAGCNLHLAHLAAEKAAAVLPVSPAELLVDIFYYFSKSSLRQSNFIKFQELCSVDQKAMLKHVPTRWLSIERCLARLLENWQPLKEFFRGETTGNNKSAYATGKVKTISEALTSPSTRLYCHFLSYTTSIFQPFLVENQCDAPQVHRLHQSMARLLRDVLTKFVSPSAMSNKLAYEVDFTLKYNLKSDKELLIGDAARQFIKNKSENGLKEHRIKEFYLNVVEYYKAAASYLKNNLPFESPVLQHMKICSPSELPKDGVISTSVPTLLEHFPCLLPAGASKNALYDQLADLQCTDLSEFSSVSRQDDFWAAVLAQHKERFGLACKFLLSLLTIPHSSAHCERVFSCIRKTKTVFRPSLKENTLEALMVLKHRSGKAAYDSKTLQHLKGSTTRALAAE
;
A
#
# COMPACT_ATOMS: atom_id res chain seq x y z
N MET A 1 13.79 -14.13 20.84
CA MET A 1 15.26 -14.14 20.66
C MET A 1 15.93 -15.00 21.72
N THR A 2 15.91 -14.62 23.00
CA THR A 2 16.51 -15.41 24.09
C THR A 2 15.94 -16.82 24.22
N GLU A 3 14.61 -16.97 24.26
CA GLU A 3 13.94 -18.29 24.34
C GLU A 3 14.21 -19.20 23.15
N ASN A 4 14.57 -18.62 22.00
CA ASN A 4 14.87 -19.37 20.78
C ASN A 4 16.39 -19.42 20.52
N GLU A 5 17.22 -18.98 21.48
CA GLU A 5 18.68 -18.98 21.40
C GLU A 5 19.25 -18.27 20.16
N ILE A 6 18.55 -17.24 19.67
CA ILE A 6 18.98 -16.46 18.50
C ILE A 6 19.82 -15.27 18.95
N PRO A 7 21.10 -15.17 18.54
CA PRO A 7 21.95 -14.01 18.84
C PRO A 7 21.38 -12.73 18.21
N TRP A 8 21.35 -11.64 18.98
CA TRP A 8 20.89 -10.34 18.49
C TRP A 8 21.75 -9.80 17.33
N SER A 9 23.02 -10.20 17.25
CA SER A 9 23.90 -9.90 16.12
C SER A 9 23.41 -10.47 14.79
N ASN A 10 22.59 -11.52 14.82
CA ASN A 10 22.01 -12.13 13.62
C ASN A 10 20.69 -11.46 13.21
N CYS A 11 20.16 -10.56 14.04
CA CYS A 11 18.93 -9.82 13.78
C CYS A 11 19.27 -8.55 12.99
N ILE A 12 19.25 -8.64 11.66
CA ILE A 12 19.70 -7.54 10.79
C ILE A 12 18.66 -6.43 10.62
N ALA A 13 17.37 -6.75 10.73
CA ALA A 13 16.30 -5.78 10.52
C ALA A 13 15.07 -6.06 11.40
N ILE A 14 14.31 -5.01 11.67
CA ILE A 14 12.98 -5.08 12.27
C ILE A 14 11.97 -4.41 11.34
N GLY A 15 10.93 -5.14 10.96
CA GLY A 15 9.79 -4.62 10.21
C GLY A 15 8.64 -4.25 11.15
N CYS A 16 8.13 -3.02 11.07
CA CYS A 16 6.98 -2.59 11.89
C CYS A 16 6.15 -1.49 11.22
N ASP A 17 4.99 -1.17 11.80
CA ASP A 17 4.29 0.07 11.46
C ASP A 17 5.08 1.30 11.95
N ASN A 18 4.68 2.48 11.50
CA ASN A 18 5.37 3.73 11.81
C ASN A 18 4.87 4.38 13.11
N ALA A 19 4.02 3.71 13.91
CA ALA A 19 3.43 4.32 15.10
C ALA A 19 4.51 4.60 16.16
N ALA A 20 4.32 5.64 16.95
CA ALA A 20 5.28 6.06 17.98
C ALA A 20 5.57 4.96 19.02
N VAL A 21 4.60 4.06 19.26
CA VAL A 21 4.79 2.89 20.14
C VAL A 21 5.78 1.86 19.56
N MET A 22 5.96 1.82 18.24
CA MET A 22 6.91 0.95 17.56
C MET A 22 8.23 1.67 17.28
N THR A 23 8.19 2.86 16.69
CA THR A 23 9.37 3.56 16.14
C THR A 23 9.90 4.68 17.04
N GLY A 24 9.20 5.01 18.12
CA GLY A 24 9.56 6.11 19.01
C GLY A 24 10.97 5.99 19.58
N ALA A 25 11.75 7.07 19.48
CA ALA A 25 13.19 7.05 19.75
C ALA A 25 13.60 6.69 21.20
N ARG A 26 12.69 6.82 22.18
CA ARG A 26 12.99 6.59 23.61
C ARG A 26 12.20 5.44 24.23
N LYS A 27 10.94 5.28 23.85
CA LYS A 27 10.00 4.32 24.46
C LYS A 27 9.35 3.39 23.44
N GLY A 28 9.72 3.49 22.17
CA GLY A 28 9.23 2.60 21.13
C GLY A 28 9.95 1.25 21.18
N VAL A 29 9.30 0.20 20.69
CA VAL A 29 9.90 -1.15 20.57
C VAL A 29 11.27 -1.11 19.90
N TYR A 30 11.42 -0.32 18.83
CA TYR A 30 12.69 -0.14 18.13
C TYR A 30 13.83 0.37 19.03
N ALA A 31 13.55 1.24 20.01
CA ALA A 31 14.57 1.76 20.91
C ALA A 31 15.21 0.62 21.72
N PHE A 32 14.38 -0.27 22.29
CA PHE A 32 14.83 -1.45 23.02
C PHE A 32 15.58 -2.45 22.12
N VAL A 33 15.11 -2.64 20.89
CA VAL A 33 15.78 -3.53 19.91
C VAL A 33 17.15 -2.97 19.52
N LYS A 34 17.26 -1.64 19.36
CA LYS A 34 18.51 -0.95 19.03
C LYS A 34 19.54 -1.03 20.17
N GLU A 35 19.10 -1.06 21.43
CA GLU A 35 20.01 -1.32 22.57
C GLU A 35 20.66 -2.71 22.49
N LYS A 36 19.93 -3.71 21.97
CA LYS A 36 20.44 -5.08 21.80
C LYS A 36 21.29 -5.25 20.55
N ASN A 37 20.96 -4.55 19.46
CA ASN A 37 21.77 -4.47 18.24
C ASN A 37 21.78 -3.04 17.69
N PRO A 38 22.84 -2.25 17.93
CA PRO A 38 22.93 -0.86 17.45
C PRO A 38 22.89 -0.69 15.93
N LYS A 39 23.23 -1.74 15.17
CA LYS A 39 23.26 -1.76 13.71
C LYS A 39 21.98 -2.28 13.07
N ILE A 40 20.93 -2.55 13.86
CA ILE A 40 19.68 -3.08 13.32
C ILE A 40 18.99 -2.06 12.40
N PHE A 41 18.57 -2.52 11.22
CA PHE A 41 17.86 -1.70 10.26
C PHE A 41 16.37 -1.61 10.62
N LEU A 42 15.84 -0.39 10.75
CA LEU A 42 14.41 -0.15 10.92
C LEU A 42 13.71 -0.12 9.55
N ALA A 43 13.01 -1.20 9.22
CA ALA A 43 12.14 -1.27 8.08
C ALA A 43 10.72 -0.81 8.45
N GLY A 44 10.50 0.50 8.42
CA GLY A 44 9.16 1.08 8.59
C GLY A 44 8.20 0.69 7.46
N CYS A 45 6.90 0.91 7.65
CA CYS A 45 5.89 0.58 6.68
C CYS A 45 5.68 1.68 5.63
N ASN A 46 6.38 1.58 4.51
CA ASN A 46 6.24 2.52 3.40
C ASN A 46 4.83 2.50 2.75
N LEU A 47 4.11 1.37 2.83
CA LEU A 47 2.71 1.28 2.41
C LEU A 47 1.81 2.19 3.25
N HIS A 48 2.01 2.19 4.57
CA HIS A 48 1.25 3.03 5.48
C HIS A 48 1.53 4.52 5.21
N LEU A 49 2.79 4.88 4.94
CA LEU A 49 3.16 6.23 4.55
C LEU A 49 2.50 6.65 3.23
N ALA A 50 2.41 5.77 2.23
CA ALA A 50 1.69 6.05 0.99
C ALA A 50 0.17 6.24 1.22
N HIS A 51 -0.44 5.44 2.09
CA HIS A 51 -1.83 5.62 2.50
C HIS A 51 -2.06 6.97 3.20
N LEU A 52 -1.20 7.32 4.16
CA LEU A 52 -1.27 8.61 4.87
C LEU A 52 -1.04 9.80 3.94
N ALA A 53 -0.18 9.67 2.93
CA ALA A 53 0.01 10.72 1.92
C ALA A 53 -1.29 11.04 1.20
N ALA A 54 -2.00 10.00 0.74
CA ALA A 54 -3.26 10.15 0.02
C ALA A 54 -4.39 10.67 0.92
N GLU A 55 -4.44 10.22 2.18
CA GLU A 55 -5.40 10.73 3.18
C GLU A 55 -5.16 12.21 3.48
N LYS A 56 -3.93 12.61 3.77
CA LYS A 56 -3.58 14.01 4.04
C LYS A 56 -3.81 14.92 2.84
N ALA A 57 -3.55 14.42 1.63
CA ALA A 57 -3.86 15.15 0.41
C ALA A 57 -5.37 15.36 0.27
N ALA A 58 -6.19 14.34 0.51
CA ALA A 58 -7.63 14.49 0.43
C ALA A 58 -8.20 15.41 1.51
N ALA A 59 -7.59 15.45 2.70
CA ALA A 59 -8.01 16.31 3.81
C ALA A 59 -7.85 17.81 3.51
N VAL A 60 -7.06 18.22 2.51
CA VAL A 60 -6.96 19.64 2.11
C VAL A 60 -8.09 20.08 1.17
N LEU A 61 -8.88 19.14 0.65
CA LEU A 61 -10.00 19.47 -0.23
C LEU A 61 -11.15 20.08 0.59
N PRO A 62 -11.93 21.01 0.01
CA PRO A 62 -13.03 21.67 0.71
C PRO A 62 -14.25 20.75 0.94
N VAL A 63 -14.19 19.52 0.47
CA VAL A 63 -15.21 18.49 0.63
C VAL A 63 -14.53 17.20 1.07
N SER A 64 -15.25 16.36 1.83
CA SER A 64 -14.75 15.06 2.27
C SER A 64 -15.56 13.91 1.64
N PRO A 65 -15.21 13.46 0.41
CA PRO A 65 -15.86 12.30 -0.21
C PRO A 65 -15.72 11.02 0.62
N ALA A 66 -14.66 10.88 1.41
CA ALA A 66 -14.48 9.75 2.31
C ALA A 66 -15.51 9.74 3.45
N GLU A 67 -15.76 10.88 4.09
CA GLU A 67 -16.82 11.01 5.10
C GLU A 67 -18.19 10.79 4.49
N LEU A 68 -18.45 11.34 3.30
CA LEU A 68 -19.70 11.12 2.57
C LEU A 68 -19.97 9.62 2.33
N LEU A 69 -18.95 8.87 1.90
CA LEU A 69 -19.05 7.41 1.73
C LEU A 69 -19.37 6.69 3.04
N VAL A 70 -18.71 7.09 4.13
CA VAL A 70 -18.92 6.50 5.47
C VAL A 70 -20.35 6.79 5.95
N ASP A 71 -20.82 8.03 5.85
CA ASP A 71 -22.15 8.44 6.29
C ASP A 71 -23.24 7.75 5.47
N ILE A 72 -23.10 7.68 4.14
CA ILE A 72 -24.03 6.94 3.27
C ILE A 72 -24.07 5.45 3.65
N PHE A 73 -22.91 4.81 3.83
CA PHE A 73 -22.87 3.40 4.20
C PHE A 73 -23.59 3.14 5.53
N TYR A 74 -23.29 3.92 6.57
CA TYR A 74 -23.92 3.74 7.88
C TYR A 74 -25.39 4.15 7.92
N TYR A 75 -25.85 5.01 7.00
CA TYR A 75 -27.26 5.31 6.84
C TYR A 75 -28.05 4.07 6.42
N PHE A 76 -27.55 3.34 5.42
CA PHE A 76 -28.17 2.14 4.88
C PHE A 76 -27.95 0.90 5.75
N SER A 77 -26.77 0.75 6.37
CA SER A 77 -26.45 -0.45 7.16
C SER A 77 -27.36 -0.64 8.38
N LYS A 78 -28.04 0.42 8.82
CA LYS A 78 -28.91 0.43 10.00
C LYS A 78 -30.37 0.06 9.71
N SER A 79 -30.77 -0.15 8.46
CA SER A 79 -32.16 -0.46 8.12
C SER A 79 -32.29 -1.21 6.80
N SER A 80 -32.82 -2.43 6.86
CA SER A 80 -33.21 -3.21 5.68
C SER A 80 -34.28 -2.51 4.83
N LEU A 81 -35.20 -1.79 5.46
CA LEU A 81 -36.22 -0.99 4.75
C LEU A 81 -35.58 0.12 3.91
N ARG A 82 -34.56 0.83 4.44
CA ARG A 82 -33.83 1.85 3.66
C ARG A 82 -33.11 1.25 2.46
N GLN A 83 -32.50 0.07 2.63
CA GLN A 83 -31.84 -0.64 1.52
C GLN A 83 -32.84 -1.06 0.45
N SER A 84 -33.97 -1.66 0.86
CA SER A 84 -35.04 -2.06 -0.07
C SER A 84 -35.65 -0.86 -0.81
N ASN A 85 -35.86 0.26 -0.13
CA ASN A 85 -36.37 1.47 -0.79
C ASN A 85 -35.33 2.06 -1.75
N PHE A 86 -34.05 2.05 -1.42
CA PHE A 86 -33.00 2.53 -2.31
C PHE A 86 -32.91 1.74 -3.62
N ILE A 87 -33.13 0.41 -3.58
CA ILE A 87 -33.18 -0.44 -4.78
C ILE A 87 -34.21 0.09 -5.79
N LYS A 88 -35.38 0.56 -5.33
CA LYS A 88 -36.40 1.16 -6.21
C LYS A 88 -35.88 2.38 -6.96
N PHE A 89 -35.05 3.21 -6.31
CA PHE A 89 -34.42 4.36 -6.98
C PHE A 89 -33.33 3.94 -7.97
N GLN A 90 -32.62 2.84 -7.70
CA GLN A 90 -31.67 2.25 -8.66
C GLN A 90 -32.39 1.76 -9.91
N GLU A 91 -33.51 1.05 -9.75
CA GLU A 91 -34.38 0.59 -10.85
C GLU A 91 -34.92 1.77 -11.67
N LEU A 92 -35.48 2.80 -11.02
CA LEU A 92 -36.00 4.00 -11.68
C LEU A 92 -34.93 4.75 -12.50
N CYS A 93 -33.68 4.69 -12.07
CA CYS A 93 -32.55 5.31 -12.77
C CYS A 93 -31.84 4.36 -13.75
N SER A 94 -32.35 3.13 -13.93
CA SER A 94 -31.73 2.09 -14.77
C SER A 94 -30.26 1.80 -14.40
N VAL A 95 -29.95 1.77 -13.10
CA VAL A 95 -28.64 1.41 -12.56
C VAL A 95 -28.73 0.03 -11.91
N ASP A 96 -27.67 -0.78 -12.05
CA ASP A 96 -27.56 -2.07 -11.38
C ASP A 96 -27.84 -1.98 -9.87
N GLN A 97 -28.61 -2.94 -9.35
CA GLN A 97 -28.93 -3.04 -7.93
C GLN A 97 -27.70 -3.45 -7.13
N LYS A 98 -27.00 -2.46 -6.59
CA LYS A 98 -25.75 -2.68 -5.87
C LYS A 98 -25.78 -1.98 -4.51
N ALA A 99 -25.52 -2.72 -3.44
CA ALA A 99 -25.40 -2.16 -2.09
C ALA A 99 -24.21 -1.19 -1.96
N MET A 100 -24.30 -0.19 -1.10
CA MET A 100 -23.18 0.73 -0.85
C MET A 100 -22.03 0.01 -0.14
N LEU A 101 -20.80 0.33 -0.53
CA LEU A 101 -19.59 -0.29 0.03
C LEU A 101 -19.10 0.47 1.26
N LYS A 102 -18.60 -0.26 2.25
CA LYS A 102 -17.98 0.34 3.43
C LYS A 102 -16.58 0.82 3.10
N HIS A 103 -16.36 2.13 3.13
CA HIS A 103 -15.01 2.68 3.18
C HIS A 103 -14.38 2.48 4.57
N VAL A 104 -13.11 2.08 4.61
CA VAL A 104 -12.32 1.96 5.84
C VAL A 104 -11.23 3.04 5.81
N PRO A 105 -11.31 4.07 6.68
CA PRO A 105 -10.38 5.21 6.64
C PRO A 105 -8.91 4.81 6.72
N THR A 106 -8.59 3.80 7.54
CA THR A 106 -7.21 3.30 7.72
C THR A 106 -6.62 2.61 6.48
N ARG A 107 -7.43 2.40 5.43
CA ARG A 107 -7.02 1.81 4.14
C ARG A 107 -7.45 2.73 3.01
N TRP A 108 -6.99 3.99 3.07
CA TRP A 108 -7.41 5.06 2.17
C TRP A 108 -7.46 4.65 0.70
N LEU A 109 -6.45 3.92 0.19
CA LEU A 109 -6.37 3.60 -1.24
C LEU A 109 -7.35 2.49 -1.69
N SER A 110 -8.05 1.84 -0.76
CA SER A 110 -9.22 1.00 -1.06
C SER A 110 -10.51 1.80 -1.32
N ILE A 111 -10.45 3.13 -1.22
CA ILE A 111 -11.59 4.03 -1.48
C ILE A 111 -12.03 4.01 -2.95
N GLU A 112 -11.16 3.62 -3.89
CA GLU A 112 -11.45 3.61 -5.34
C GLU A 112 -12.76 2.89 -5.67
N ARG A 113 -12.94 1.67 -5.16
CA ARG A 113 -14.18 0.89 -5.37
C ARG A 113 -15.40 1.57 -4.76
N CYS A 114 -15.23 2.26 -3.64
CA CYS A 114 -16.30 2.99 -2.97
C CYS A 114 -16.69 4.25 -3.77
N LEU A 115 -15.71 4.99 -4.30
CA LEU A 115 -15.93 6.14 -5.18
C LEU A 115 -16.59 5.72 -6.50
N ALA A 116 -16.14 4.62 -7.11
CA ALA A 116 -16.77 4.06 -8.30
C ALA A 116 -18.25 3.73 -8.02
N ARG A 117 -18.53 3.03 -6.90
CA ARG A 117 -19.91 2.70 -6.49
C ARG A 117 -20.76 3.96 -6.24
N LEU A 118 -20.19 4.98 -5.60
CA LEU A 118 -20.85 6.26 -5.35
C LEU A 118 -21.18 7.00 -6.65
N LEU A 119 -20.23 7.05 -7.59
CA LEU A 119 -20.42 7.72 -8.87
C LEU A 119 -21.42 6.99 -9.77
N GLU A 120 -21.38 5.66 -9.82
CA GLU A 120 -22.40 4.81 -10.49
C GLU A 120 -23.80 5.09 -9.95
N ASN A 121 -23.92 5.27 -8.63
CA ASN A 121 -25.20 5.47 -7.95
C ASN A 121 -25.52 6.93 -7.65
N TRP A 122 -24.81 7.89 -8.25
CA TRP A 122 -24.93 9.29 -7.87
C TRP A 122 -26.37 9.81 -8.00
N GLN A 123 -27.00 9.52 -9.14
CA GLN A 123 -28.37 9.95 -9.41
C GLN A 123 -29.41 9.23 -8.52
N PRO A 124 -29.43 7.88 -8.41
CA PRO A 124 -30.28 7.19 -7.43
C PRO A 124 -30.16 7.73 -6.00
N LEU A 125 -28.93 7.96 -5.53
CA LEU A 125 -28.66 8.47 -4.18
C LEU A 125 -29.20 9.89 -4.00
N LYS A 126 -28.96 10.76 -4.98
CA LYS A 126 -29.46 12.15 -4.96
C LYS A 126 -30.98 12.19 -4.85
N GLU A 127 -31.68 11.39 -5.65
CA GLU A 127 -33.15 11.32 -5.64
C GLU A 127 -33.69 10.74 -4.33
N PHE A 128 -33.07 9.65 -3.84
CA PHE A 128 -33.43 9.02 -2.58
C PHE A 128 -33.29 10.01 -1.41
N PHE A 129 -32.11 10.63 -1.25
CA PHE A 129 -31.87 11.54 -0.13
C PHE A 129 -32.66 12.85 -0.24
N ARG A 130 -33.05 13.29 -1.44
CA ARG A 130 -34.01 14.40 -1.62
C ARG A 130 -35.37 14.05 -1.02
N GLY A 131 -35.92 12.88 -1.35
CA GLY A 131 -37.19 12.41 -0.78
C GLY A 131 -37.12 12.25 0.75
N GLU A 132 -35.98 11.78 1.26
CA GLU A 132 -35.75 11.60 2.68
C GLU A 132 -35.65 12.92 3.47
N THR A 133 -35.30 14.04 2.82
CA THR A 133 -35.31 15.40 3.41
C THR A 133 -36.68 16.06 3.43
N THR A 134 -37.60 15.66 2.55
CA THR A 134 -38.94 16.25 2.43
C THR A 134 -40.01 15.49 3.24
N GLY A 135 -39.69 14.32 3.80
CA GLY A 135 -40.63 13.50 4.58
C GLY A 135 -40.78 13.96 6.03
N ASN A 136 -42.03 14.16 6.49
CA ASN A 136 -42.42 14.78 7.76
C ASN A 136 -42.11 14.01 9.07
N ASN A 137 -41.37 12.89 9.08
CA ASN A 137 -41.33 11.99 10.23
C ASN A 137 -39.92 11.49 10.62
N LYS A 138 -39.02 12.40 11.03
CA LYS A 138 -37.70 12.01 11.58
C LYS A 138 -37.26 12.87 12.77
N SER A 139 -36.53 12.24 13.71
CA SER A 139 -35.90 12.90 14.85
C SER A 139 -34.82 13.89 14.41
N ALA A 140 -34.68 15.02 15.12
CA ALA A 140 -33.81 16.14 14.75
C ALA A 140 -32.35 15.78 14.40
N TYR A 141 -31.75 14.79 15.08
CA TYR A 141 -30.38 14.32 14.81
C TYR A 141 -30.25 13.50 13.51
N ALA A 142 -31.24 12.65 13.20
CA ALA A 142 -31.27 11.93 11.93
C ALA A 142 -31.49 12.88 10.75
N THR A 143 -32.22 13.98 10.97
CA THR A 143 -32.46 15.04 9.99
C THR A 143 -31.19 15.78 9.61
N GLY A 144 -30.29 16.06 10.57
CA GLY A 144 -29.03 16.77 10.33
C GLY A 144 -28.09 16.04 9.36
N LYS A 145 -27.77 14.77 9.64
CA LYS A 145 -26.89 13.96 8.77
C LYS A 145 -27.49 13.73 7.38
N VAL A 146 -28.79 13.44 7.31
CA VAL A 146 -29.50 13.26 6.03
C VAL A 146 -29.44 14.53 5.19
N LYS A 147 -29.61 15.70 5.81
CA LYS A 147 -29.46 17.01 5.15
C LYS A 147 -28.04 17.21 4.61
N THR A 148 -27.00 16.95 5.41
CA THR A 148 -25.60 17.05 4.96
C THR A 148 -25.30 16.13 3.77
N ILE A 149 -25.77 14.88 3.80
CA ILE A 149 -25.63 13.94 2.67
C ILE A 149 -26.35 14.49 1.42
N SER A 150 -27.58 14.96 1.58
CA SER A 150 -28.39 15.51 0.49
C SER A 150 -27.75 16.75 -0.15
N GLU A 151 -27.21 17.66 0.67
CA GLU A 151 -26.46 18.83 0.21
C GLU A 151 -25.19 18.42 -0.56
N ALA A 152 -24.45 17.45 -0.05
CA ALA A 152 -23.25 16.93 -0.71
C ALA A 152 -23.56 16.29 -2.07
N LEU A 153 -24.63 15.50 -2.19
CA LEU A 153 -25.07 14.86 -3.44
C LEU A 153 -25.67 15.84 -4.46
N THR A 154 -26.16 16.98 -3.98
CA THR A 154 -26.71 18.05 -4.84
C THR A 154 -25.61 19.00 -5.35
N SER A 155 -24.49 19.10 -4.64
CA SER A 155 -23.35 19.96 -5.01
C SER A 155 -22.58 19.42 -6.23
N PRO A 156 -22.52 20.18 -7.35
CA PRO A 156 -21.68 19.82 -8.49
C PRO A 156 -20.19 19.76 -8.15
N SER A 157 -19.75 20.61 -7.21
CA SER A 157 -18.37 20.63 -6.74
C SER A 157 -18.00 19.32 -6.04
N THR A 158 -18.87 18.77 -5.18
CA THR A 158 -18.61 17.49 -4.51
C THR A 158 -18.44 16.36 -5.53
N ARG A 159 -19.31 16.32 -6.56
CA ARG A 159 -19.21 15.33 -7.63
C ARG A 159 -17.90 15.44 -8.41
N LEU A 160 -17.49 16.68 -8.73
CA LEU A 160 -16.21 16.95 -9.40
C LEU A 160 -15.02 16.43 -8.57
N TYR A 161 -14.99 16.68 -7.26
CA TYR A 161 -13.94 16.15 -6.39
C TYR A 161 -13.97 14.63 -6.27
N CYS A 162 -15.15 13.99 -6.34
CA CYS A 162 -15.24 12.53 -6.39
C CYS A 162 -14.60 11.97 -7.67
N HIS A 163 -14.84 12.60 -8.83
CA HIS A 163 -14.17 12.23 -10.09
C HIS A 163 -12.65 12.40 -10.01
N PHE A 164 -12.19 13.53 -9.45
CA PHE A 164 -10.77 13.80 -9.26
C PHE A 164 -10.12 12.78 -8.31
N LEU A 165 -10.72 12.50 -7.15
CA LEU A 165 -10.17 11.52 -6.21
C LEU A 165 -10.11 10.11 -6.83
N SER A 166 -11.12 9.71 -7.59
CA SER A 166 -11.14 8.43 -8.31
C SER A 166 -9.97 8.30 -9.30
N TYR A 167 -9.56 9.41 -9.93
CA TYR A 167 -8.35 9.43 -10.74
C TYR A 167 -7.08 9.31 -9.88
N THR A 168 -6.97 10.09 -8.81
CA THR A 168 -5.73 10.16 -8.01
C THR A 168 -5.39 8.86 -7.26
N THR A 169 -6.37 8.01 -6.94
CA THR A 169 -6.09 6.71 -6.30
C THR A 169 -5.21 5.82 -7.18
N SER A 170 -5.33 5.92 -8.51
CA SER A 170 -4.53 5.15 -9.46
C SER A 170 -3.04 5.48 -9.41
N ILE A 171 -2.65 6.66 -8.90
CA ILE A 171 -1.25 7.09 -8.78
C ILE A 171 -0.50 6.20 -7.77
N PHE A 172 -1.16 5.81 -6.69
CA PHE A 172 -0.53 5.05 -5.61
C PHE A 172 -0.63 3.54 -5.80
N GLN A 173 -1.58 3.07 -6.62
CA GLN A 173 -1.88 1.65 -6.77
C GLN A 173 -0.70 0.79 -7.23
N PRO A 174 0.15 1.21 -8.21
CA PRO A 174 1.31 0.42 -8.62
C PRO A 174 2.29 0.20 -7.46
N PHE A 175 2.60 1.24 -6.69
CA PHE A 175 3.48 1.16 -5.53
C PHE A 175 2.94 0.22 -4.46
N LEU A 176 1.63 0.29 -4.18
CA LEU A 176 0.99 -0.59 -3.22
C LEU A 176 1.03 -2.04 -3.65
N VAL A 177 0.63 -2.36 -4.88
CA VAL A 177 0.57 -3.74 -5.39
C VAL A 177 1.95 -4.36 -5.39
N GLU A 178 2.96 -3.62 -5.85
CA GLU A 178 4.35 -4.06 -5.84
C GLU A 178 4.81 -4.41 -4.41
N ASN A 179 4.59 -3.52 -3.44
CA ASN A 179 5.12 -3.66 -2.08
C ASN A 179 4.21 -4.41 -1.09
N GLN A 180 3.02 -4.85 -1.51
CA GLN A 180 2.12 -5.72 -0.73
C GLN A 180 2.33 -7.21 -1.03
N CYS A 181 3.16 -7.55 -2.01
CA CYS A 181 3.38 -8.93 -2.41
C CYS A 181 4.13 -9.74 -1.34
N ASP A 182 4.27 -11.04 -1.57
CA ASP A 182 5.01 -11.94 -0.67
C ASP A 182 6.46 -12.14 -1.09
N ALA A 183 6.77 -11.87 -2.36
CA ALA A 183 8.13 -11.87 -2.85
C ALA A 183 8.94 -10.73 -2.20
N PRO A 184 10.23 -10.91 -1.93
CA PRO A 184 11.06 -9.85 -1.40
C PRO A 184 11.21 -8.70 -2.41
N GLN A 185 10.81 -7.48 -2.04
CA GLN A 185 10.92 -6.29 -2.89
C GLN A 185 11.93 -5.26 -2.40
N VAL A 186 12.72 -5.55 -1.36
CA VAL A 186 13.66 -4.58 -0.76
C VAL A 186 14.65 -4.01 -1.79
N HIS A 187 15.04 -4.82 -2.77
CA HIS A 187 15.92 -4.45 -3.88
C HIS A 187 15.33 -3.41 -4.85
N ARG A 188 13.99 -3.30 -4.93
CA ARG A 188 13.27 -2.31 -5.75
C ARG A 188 12.65 -1.19 -4.93
N LEU A 189 12.70 -1.29 -3.61
CA LEU A 189 11.94 -0.41 -2.71
C LEU A 189 12.32 1.06 -2.90
N HIS A 190 13.62 1.40 -2.92
CA HIS A 190 14.07 2.77 -3.16
C HIS A 190 13.59 3.34 -4.50
N GLN A 191 13.74 2.56 -5.57
CA GLN A 191 13.29 2.94 -6.90
C GLN A 191 11.76 3.10 -6.95
N SER A 192 10.99 2.20 -6.31
CA SER A 192 9.53 2.27 -6.30
C SER A 192 9.02 3.49 -5.51
N MET A 193 9.69 3.86 -4.40
CA MET A 193 9.40 5.11 -3.67
C MET A 193 9.68 6.34 -4.54
N ALA A 194 10.81 6.36 -5.24
CA ALA A 194 11.17 7.48 -6.13
C ALA A 194 10.19 7.59 -7.31
N ARG A 195 9.77 6.45 -7.88
CA ARG A 195 8.71 6.39 -8.91
C ARG A 195 7.39 6.95 -8.40
N LEU A 196 6.92 6.54 -7.21
CA LEU A 196 5.68 7.06 -6.63
C LEU A 196 5.71 8.59 -6.49
N LEU A 197 6.79 9.14 -5.93
CA LEU A 197 6.93 10.60 -5.79
C LEU A 197 6.97 11.28 -7.16
N ARG A 198 7.71 10.71 -8.13
CA ARG A 198 7.76 11.20 -9.52
C ARG A 198 6.36 11.22 -10.14
N ASP A 199 5.58 10.15 -9.96
CA ASP A 199 4.24 10.02 -10.53
C ASP A 199 3.28 11.08 -9.98
N VAL A 200 3.37 11.41 -8.69
CA VAL A 200 2.65 12.54 -8.09
C VAL A 200 3.11 13.87 -8.68
N LEU A 201 4.42 14.12 -8.72
CA LEU A 201 4.99 15.38 -9.23
C LEU A 201 4.59 15.63 -10.69
N THR A 202 4.59 14.60 -11.53
CA THR A 202 4.22 14.73 -12.95
C THR A 202 2.79 15.25 -13.16
N LYS A 203 1.93 15.20 -12.15
CA LYS A 203 0.55 15.69 -12.27
C LYS A 203 0.44 17.20 -12.22
N PHE A 204 1.39 17.89 -11.56
CA PHE A 204 1.28 19.31 -11.27
C PHE A 204 2.57 20.13 -11.41
N VAL A 205 3.73 19.49 -11.53
CA VAL A 205 5.03 20.16 -11.74
C VAL A 205 5.38 20.15 -13.23
N SER A 206 5.93 21.24 -13.72
CA SER A 206 6.35 21.39 -15.11
C SER A 206 7.52 20.44 -15.44
N PRO A 207 7.60 19.91 -16.67
CA PRO A 207 8.72 19.05 -17.07
C PRO A 207 10.08 19.71 -16.90
N SER A 208 10.20 21.00 -17.21
CA SER A 208 11.45 21.77 -17.09
C SER A 208 11.99 21.81 -15.66
N ALA A 209 11.12 21.86 -14.65
CA ALA A 209 11.52 21.83 -13.24
C ALA A 209 11.98 20.44 -12.77
N MET A 210 11.62 19.38 -13.50
CA MET A 210 11.86 17.98 -13.14
C MET A 210 13.00 17.31 -13.92
N SER A 211 13.44 17.88 -15.04
CA SER A 211 14.49 17.31 -15.88
C SER A 211 15.81 17.16 -15.13
N ASN A 212 16.46 16.00 -15.29
CA ASN A 212 17.77 15.67 -14.70
C ASN A 212 17.86 15.78 -13.18
N LYS A 213 16.73 15.67 -12.48
CA LYS A 213 16.66 15.70 -11.01
C LYS A 213 16.01 14.42 -10.47
N LEU A 214 16.49 13.96 -9.32
CA LEU A 214 15.82 12.92 -8.56
C LEU A 214 14.47 13.45 -8.07
N ALA A 215 13.48 12.58 -7.95
CA ALA A 215 12.12 12.99 -7.59
C ALA A 215 12.08 13.79 -6.27
N TYR A 216 12.90 13.43 -5.30
CA TYR A 216 12.99 14.09 -4.00
C TYR A 216 13.83 15.39 -4.00
N GLU A 217 14.54 15.70 -5.09
CA GLU A 217 15.27 16.97 -5.28
C GLU A 217 14.43 18.04 -5.99
N VAL A 218 13.30 17.65 -6.59
CA VAL A 218 12.42 18.58 -7.29
C VAL A 218 11.82 19.58 -6.30
N ASP A 219 11.93 20.86 -6.63
CA ASP A 219 11.28 21.95 -5.92
C ASP A 219 9.94 22.28 -6.57
N PHE A 220 8.87 22.01 -5.82
CA PHE A 220 7.48 22.26 -6.21
C PHE A 220 6.82 23.35 -5.34
N THR A 221 7.62 24.12 -4.60
CA THR A 221 7.14 25.25 -3.78
C THR A 221 6.99 26.53 -4.61
N LEU A 222 7.82 26.69 -5.64
CA LEU A 222 7.86 27.87 -6.50
C LEU A 222 6.80 27.81 -7.60
N LYS A 223 5.98 28.86 -7.71
CA LYS A 223 4.83 28.91 -8.65
C LYS A 223 5.22 28.68 -10.10
N TYR A 224 6.38 29.16 -10.55
CA TYR A 224 6.84 29.00 -11.94
C TYR A 224 7.30 27.57 -12.27
N ASN A 225 7.51 26.71 -11.25
CA ASN A 225 7.76 25.28 -11.46
C ASN A 225 6.46 24.49 -11.61
N LEU A 226 5.30 25.11 -11.40
CA LEU A 226 4.00 24.45 -11.46
C LEU A 226 3.39 24.55 -12.86
N LYS A 227 2.60 23.54 -13.22
CA LYS A 227 1.80 23.54 -14.44
C LYS A 227 0.68 24.57 -14.36
N SER A 228 0.29 25.07 -15.52
CA SER A 228 -0.94 25.87 -15.66
C SER A 228 -2.20 25.00 -15.46
N ASP A 229 -3.35 25.61 -15.15
CA ASP A 229 -4.62 24.91 -14.94
C ASP A 229 -4.99 23.94 -16.08
N LYS A 230 -4.67 24.32 -17.33
CA LYS A 230 -4.95 23.50 -18.51
C LYS A 230 -4.11 22.21 -18.55
N GLU A 231 -2.88 22.31 -18.08
CA GLU A 231 -1.87 21.24 -18.11
C GLU A 231 -1.90 20.34 -16.86
N LEU A 232 -2.54 20.79 -15.78
CA LEU A 232 -2.77 19.97 -14.58
C LEU A 232 -3.48 18.67 -14.95
N LEU A 233 -2.97 17.55 -14.46
CA LEU A 233 -3.61 16.25 -14.68
C LEU A 233 -4.65 16.00 -13.59
N ILE A 234 -5.93 16.04 -13.98
CA ILE A 234 -7.08 15.88 -13.06
C ILE A 234 -7.93 14.63 -13.35
N GLY A 235 -7.55 13.85 -14.35
CA GLY A 235 -8.33 12.71 -14.85
C GLY A 235 -9.39 13.11 -15.88
N ASP A 236 -9.68 12.20 -16.81
CA ASP A 236 -10.59 12.46 -17.93
C ASP A 236 -12.02 12.74 -17.46
N ALA A 237 -12.54 11.95 -16.51
CA ALA A 237 -13.89 12.15 -15.98
C ALA A 237 -14.08 13.55 -15.36
N ALA A 238 -13.09 14.08 -14.64
CA ALA A 238 -13.14 15.43 -14.10
C ALA A 238 -13.06 16.50 -15.21
N ARG A 239 -12.23 16.29 -16.24
CA ARG A 239 -12.17 17.19 -17.41
C ARG A 239 -13.49 17.23 -18.16
N GLN A 240 -14.11 16.08 -18.43
CA GLN A 240 -15.41 15.99 -19.08
C GLN A 240 -16.49 16.67 -18.24
N PHE A 241 -16.47 16.48 -16.91
CA PHE A 241 -17.40 17.14 -16.01
C PHE A 241 -17.30 18.67 -16.07
N ILE A 242 -16.09 19.23 -16.13
CA ILE A 242 -15.84 20.66 -16.30
C ILE A 242 -16.24 21.13 -17.71
N LYS A 243 -15.99 20.33 -18.76
CA LYS A 243 -16.38 20.65 -20.14
C LYS A 243 -17.89 20.82 -20.24
N ASN A 244 -18.66 19.97 -19.56
CA ASN A 244 -20.13 20.02 -19.51
C ASN A 244 -20.66 20.86 -18.34
N LYS A 245 -19.93 21.92 -17.93
CA LYS A 245 -20.27 22.73 -16.75
C LYS A 245 -21.71 23.26 -16.71
N SER A 246 -22.28 23.62 -17.86
CA SER A 246 -23.65 24.14 -17.95
C SER A 246 -24.69 23.08 -17.56
N GLU A 247 -24.55 21.87 -18.11
CA GLU A 247 -25.42 20.72 -17.79
C GLU A 247 -25.26 20.27 -16.33
N ASN A 248 -24.02 20.34 -15.83
CA ASN A 248 -23.70 19.95 -14.46
C ASN A 248 -24.01 21.05 -13.41
N GLY A 249 -24.44 22.24 -13.82
CA GLY A 249 -24.69 23.37 -12.91
C GLY A 249 -23.43 23.90 -12.22
N LEU A 250 -22.25 23.71 -12.82
CA LEU A 250 -20.96 24.09 -12.25
C LEU A 250 -20.60 25.54 -12.63
N LYS A 251 -20.46 26.40 -11.61
CA LYS A 251 -20.15 27.84 -11.80
C LYS A 251 -18.65 28.06 -12.04
N GLU A 252 -18.32 29.09 -12.83
CA GLU A 252 -16.93 29.40 -13.22
C GLU A 252 -15.97 29.61 -12.03
N HIS A 253 -16.41 30.34 -10.99
CA HIS A 253 -15.58 30.56 -9.80
C HIS A 253 -15.24 29.25 -9.08
N ARG A 254 -16.15 28.26 -9.09
CA ARG A 254 -15.90 26.94 -8.49
C ARG A 254 -14.86 26.14 -9.27
N ILE A 255 -14.77 26.34 -10.58
CA ILE A 255 -13.73 25.71 -11.43
C ILE A 255 -12.36 26.29 -11.08
N LYS A 256 -12.26 27.61 -10.90
CA LYS A 256 -11.02 28.27 -10.46
C LYS A 256 -10.59 27.78 -9.06
N GLU A 257 -11.53 27.74 -8.11
CA GLU A 257 -11.29 27.17 -6.77
C GLU A 257 -10.83 25.70 -6.85
N PHE A 258 -11.45 24.90 -7.72
CA PHE A 258 -11.08 23.51 -7.92
C PHE A 258 -9.62 23.35 -8.34
N TYR A 259 -9.15 24.12 -9.32
CA TYR A 259 -7.75 24.05 -9.76
C TYR A 259 -6.75 24.46 -8.67
N LEU A 260 -7.07 25.49 -7.87
CA LEU A 260 -6.25 25.87 -6.71
C LEU A 260 -6.15 24.70 -5.72
N ASN A 261 -7.29 24.07 -5.39
CA ASN A 261 -7.33 22.95 -4.45
C ASN A 261 -6.65 21.69 -5.00
N VAL A 262 -6.68 21.46 -6.32
CA VAL A 262 -5.94 20.37 -6.97
C VAL A 262 -4.43 20.54 -6.80
N VAL A 263 -3.91 21.76 -6.95
CA VAL A 263 -2.49 22.03 -6.73
C VAL A 263 -2.12 21.77 -5.27
N GLU A 264 -2.94 22.25 -4.32
CA GLU A 264 -2.68 22.03 -2.90
C GLU A 264 -2.81 20.55 -2.51
N TYR A 265 -3.74 19.80 -3.11
CA TYR A 265 -3.83 18.34 -2.96
C TYR A 265 -2.52 17.66 -3.35
N TYR A 266 -2.00 17.97 -4.55
CA TYR A 266 -0.78 17.32 -5.02
C TYR A 266 0.47 17.75 -4.24
N LYS A 267 0.55 19.02 -3.83
CA LYS A 267 1.61 19.50 -2.93
C LYS A 267 1.57 18.80 -1.58
N ALA A 268 0.38 18.61 -1.00
CA ALA A 268 0.22 17.91 0.27
C ALA A 268 0.68 16.44 0.16
N ALA A 269 0.28 15.74 -0.91
CA ALA A 269 0.75 14.39 -1.19
C ALA A 269 2.28 14.34 -1.35
N ALA A 270 2.83 15.18 -2.23
CA ALA A 270 4.26 15.20 -2.53
C ALA A 270 5.11 15.58 -1.31
N SER A 271 4.69 16.57 -0.54
CA SER A 271 5.38 16.99 0.69
C SER A 271 5.38 15.89 1.73
N TYR A 272 4.24 15.22 1.93
CA TYR A 272 4.18 14.13 2.89
C TYR A 272 5.09 12.96 2.47
N LEU A 273 5.05 12.54 1.21
CA LEU A 273 5.93 11.50 0.68
C LEU A 273 7.41 11.88 0.83
N LYS A 274 7.79 13.08 0.36
CA LYS A 274 9.17 13.60 0.41
C LYS A 274 9.72 13.64 1.85
N ASN A 275 8.89 14.01 2.82
CA ASN A 275 9.33 14.18 4.20
C ASN A 275 9.33 12.88 5.03
N ASN A 276 8.59 11.85 4.62
CA ASN A 276 8.41 10.65 5.46
C ASN A 276 8.98 9.37 4.83
N LEU A 277 9.14 9.29 3.51
CA LEU A 277 9.79 8.15 2.88
C LEU A 277 11.32 8.25 3.03
N PRO A 278 12.01 7.13 3.31
CA PRO A 278 13.45 7.11 3.59
C PRO A 278 14.30 7.17 2.31
N PHE A 279 14.19 8.25 1.52
CA PHE A 279 14.96 8.45 0.28
C PHE A 279 16.48 8.48 0.51
N GLU A 280 16.89 9.04 1.64
CA GLU A 280 18.30 9.20 2.04
C GLU A 280 18.88 7.96 2.72
N SER A 281 18.15 6.84 2.79
CA SER A 281 18.64 5.61 3.43
C SER A 281 19.74 4.96 2.58
N PRO A 282 21.01 4.93 3.03
CA PRO A 282 22.09 4.34 2.26
C PRO A 282 21.86 2.85 2.03
N VAL A 283 21.33 2.15 3.04
CA VAL A 283 20.95 0.74 2.93
C VAL A 283 19.99 0.53 1.76
N LEU A 284 18.88 1.27 1.69
CA LEU A 284 17.88 1.07 0.63
C LEU A 284 18.39 1.47 -0.75
N GLN A 285 19.25 2.49 -0.85
CA GLN A 285 19.88 2.90 -2.12
C GLN A 285 20.78 1.81 -2.71
N HIS A 286 21.43 1.02 -1.85
CA HIS A 286 22.38 -0.03 -2.26
C HIS A 286 21.75 -1.43 -2.39
N MET A 287 20.50 -1.63 -1.95
CA MET A 287 19.77 -2.91 -2.08
C MET A 287 19.54 -3.36 -3.52
N LYS A 288 19.67 -2.44 -4.50
CA LYS A 288 19.55 -2.75 -5.93
C LYS A 288 20.53 -3.83 -6.39
N ILE A 289 21.67 -4.01 -5.70
CA ILE A 289 22.66 -5.07 -5.99
C ILE A 289 22.04 -6.48 -5.99
N CYS A 290 20.96 -6.69 -5.25
CA CYS A 290 20.24 -7.97 -5.24
C CYS A 290 19.42 -8.22 -6.52
N SER A 291 19.39 -7.29 -7.48
CA SER A 291 18.71 -7.46 -8.76
C SER A 291 19.70 -7.98 -9.82
N PRO A 292 19.41 -9.07 -10.54
CA PRO A 292 20.26 -9.62 -11.60
C PRO A 292 20.47 -8.65 -12.75
N SER A 293 19.53 -7.71 -12.96
CA SER A 293 19.65 -6.65 -13.96
C SER A 293 20.52 -5.46 -13.52
N GLU A 294 20.78 -5.33 -12.22
CA GLU A 294 21.58 -4.23 -11.66
C GLU A 294 23.00 -4.67 -11.33
N LEU A 295 23.19 -5.92 -10.90
CA LEU A 295 24.50 -6.46 -10.54
C LEU A 295 25.55 -6.29 -11.66
N PRO A 296 25.26 -6.56 -12.95
CA PRO A 296 26.23 -6.42 -14.05
C PRO A 296 26.72 -4.99 -14.30
N LYS A 297 26.07 -3.96 -13.74
CA LYS A 297 26.43 -2.56 -14.03
C LYS A 297 27.71 -2.15 -13.32
N ASP A 298 28.51 -1.34 -14.02
CA ASP A 298 29.76 -0.80 -13.49
C ASP A 298 29.56 -0.05 -12.17
N GLY A 299 30.50 -0.24 -11.25
CA GLY A 299 30.53 0.44 -9.95
C GLY A 299 29.50 -0.04 -8.92
N VAL A 300 28.56 -0.94 -9.27
CA VAL A 300 27.54 -1.41 -8.30
C VAL A 300 28.17 -2.16 -7.13
N ILE A 301 29.11 -3.06 -7.39
CA ILE A 301 29.80 -3.83 -6.34
C ILE A 301 30.65 -2.92 -5.46
N SER A 302 31.49 -2.08 -6.06
CA SER A 302 32.42 -1.21 -5.32
C SER A 302 31.71 -0.16 -4.47
N THR A 303 30.51 0.28 -4.86
CA THR A 303 29.70 1.25 -4.09
C THR A 303 28.79 0.59 -3.07
N SER A 304 28.18 -0.56 -3.40
CA SER A 304 27.12 -1.14 -2.57
C SER A 304 27.62 -2.08 -1.49
N VAL A 305 28.63 -2.90 -1.79
CA VAL A 305 29.14 -3.91 -0.84
C VAL A 305 29.75 -3.26 0.42
N PRO A 306 30.59 -2.19 0.34
CA PRO A 306 31.14 -1.56 1.54
C PRO A 306 30.05 -1.06 2.49
N THR A 307 29.09 -0.29 1.98
CA THR A 307 27.99 0.29 2.76
C THR A 307 27.14 -0.79 3.42
N LEU A 308 26.83 -1.86 2.69
CA LEU A 308 26.01 -2.96 3.20
C LEU A 308 26.76 -3.81 4.24
N LEU A 309 28.06 -4.08 4.07
CA LEU A 309 28.85 -4.81 5.05
C LEU A 309 29.17 -3.98 6.30
N GLU A 310 29.31 -2.66 6.16
CA GLU A 310 29.44 -1.77 7.31
C GLU A 310 28.21 -1.85 8.21
N HIS A 311 27.02 -1.83 7.59
CA HIS A 311 25.74 -1.92 8.30
C HIS A 311 25.42 -3.33 8.78
N PHE A 312 25.71 -4.36 7.96
CA PHE A 312 25.40 -5.76 8.26
C PHE A 312 26.66 -6.66 8.24
N PRO A 313 27.59 -6.48 9.20
CA PRO A 313 28.85 -7.22 9.22
C PRO A 313 28.64 -8.73 9.39
N CYS A 314 27.53 -9.14 10.03
CA CYS A 314 27.18 -10.55 10.25
C CYS A 314 26.82 -11.30 8.96
N LEU A 315 26.61 -10.60 7.83
CA LEU A 315 26.33 -11.25 6.54
C LEU A 315 27.58 -11.85 5.90
N LEU A 316 28.76 -11.51 6.39
CA LEU A 316 30.00 -12.20 6.08
C LEU A 316 30.21 -13.32 7.13
N PRO A 317 30.19 -14.60 6.73
CA PRO A 317 30.38 -15.71 7.66
C PRO A 317 31.73 -15.63 8.40
N ALA A 318 31.77 -16.13 9.63
CA ALA A 318 33.01 -16.23 10.39
C ALA A 318 34.07 -17.04 9.60
N GLY A 319 35.26 -16.46 9.42
CA GLY A 319 36.35 -17.07 8.64
C GLY A 319 36.31 -16.78 7.13
N ALA A 320 35.22 -16.21 6.59
CA ALA A 320 35.20 -15.77 5.20
C ALA A 320 35.96 -14.44 5.02
N SER A 321 36.81 -14.37 4.01
CA SER A 321 37.50 -13.13 3.65
C SER A 321 36.57 -12.20 2.85
N LYS A 322 36.67 -10.89 3.10
CA LYS A 322 36.01 -9.89 2.25
C LYS A 322 36.45 -10.01 0.79
N ASN A 323 37.73 -10.29 0.54
CA ASN A 323 38.25 -10.45 -0.82
C ASN A 323 37.54 -11.60 -1.55
N ALA A 324 37.33 -12.74 -0.87
CA ALA A 324 36.60 -13.87 -1.46
C ALA A 324 35.17 -13.49 -1.85
N LEU A 325 34.49 -12.64 -1.08
CA LEU A 325 33.17 -12.13 -1.46
C LEU A 325 33.26 -11.24 -2.71
N TYR A 326 34.23 -10.32 -2.77
CA TYR A 326 34.44 -9.46 -3.92
C TYR A 326 34.78 -10.26 -5.18
N ASP A 327 35.67 -11.24 -5.07
CA ASP A 327 36.08 -12.08 -6.19
C ASP A 327 34.88 -12.85 -6.76
N GLN A 328 34.05 -13.46 -5.89
CA GLN A 328 32.85 -14.16 -6.33
C GLN A 328 31.79 -13.22 -6.92
N LEU A 329 31.61 -12.02 -6.35
CA LEU A 329 30.68 -11.04 -6.91
C LEU A 329 31.14 -10.51 -8.27
N ALA A 330 32.44 -10.26 -8.44
CA ALA A 330 33.01 -9.83 -9.71
C ALA A 330 32.90 -10.92 -10.77
N ASP A 331 33.14 -12.18 -10.40
CA ASP A 331 32.95 -13.32 -11.30
C ASP A 331 31.47 -13.49 -11.69
N LEU A 332 30.56 -13.37 -10.72
CA LEU A 332 29.12 -13.40 -10.93
C LEU A 332 28.64 -12.25 -11.83
N GLN A 333 29.27 -11.07 -11.73
CA GLN A 333 28.96 -9.89 -12.55
C GLN A 333 29.15 -10.13 -14.05
N CYS A 334 30.14 -10.96 -14.39
CA CYS A 334 30.52 -11.29 -15.77
C CYS A 334 29.90 -12.60 -16.28
N THR A 335 29.09 -13.28 -15.46
CA THR A 335 28.53 -14.58 -15.80
C THR A 335 27.16 -14.43 -16.45
N ASP A 336 26.94 -15.12 -17.57
CA ASP A 336 25.61 -15.23 -18.16
C ASP A 336 24.71 -16.12 -17.29
N LEU A 337 23.61 -15.55 -16.80
CA LEU A 337 22.60 -16.20 -15.98
C LEU A 337 21.26 -16.34 -16.72
N SER A 338 21.27 -16.26 -18.05
CA SER A 338 20.09 -16.38 -18.91
C SER A 338 19.30 -17.68 -18.68
N GLU A 339 19.97 -18.76 -18.25
CA GLU A 339 19.34 -20.03 -17.86
C GLU A 339 18.29 -19.86 -16.74
N PHE A 340 18.44 -18.84 -15.88
CA PHE A 340 17.53 -18.54 -14.77
C PHE A 340 16.50 -17.44 -15.10
N SER A 341 16.44 -16.96 -16.34
CA SER A 341 15.57 -15.84 -16.75
C SER A 341 14.07 -16.07 -16.53
N SER A 342 13.64 -17.33 -16.45
CA SER A 342 12.25 -17.71 -16.16
C SER A 342 11.87 -17.55 -14.68
N VAL A 343 12.84 -17.43 -13.78
CA VAL A 343 12.61 -17.31 -12.34
C VAL A 343 12.27 -15.87 -11.97
N SER A 344 10.99 -15.62 -11.69
CA SER A 344 10.49 -14.26 -11.42
C SER A 344 10.74 -13.77 -9.99
N ARG A 345 10.81 -14.66 -9.00
CA ARG A 345 11.02 -14.31 -7.59
C ARG A 345 12.51 -14.14 -7.30
N GLN A 346 12.89 -13.03 -6.69
CA GLN A 346 14.30 -12.64 -6.61
C GLN A 346 15.15 -13.55 -5.70
N ASP A 347 14.58 -14.02 -4.60
CA ASP A 347 15.21 -15.00 -3.72
C ASP A 347 15.25 -16.40 -4.32
N ASP A 348 14.19 -16.83 -5.03
CA ASP A 348 14.20 -18.10 -5.75
C ASP A 348 15.28 -18.11 -6.84
N PHE A 349 15.49 -16.97 -7.52
CA PHE A 349 16.55 -16.80 -8.51
C PHE A 349 17.93 -17.05 -7.89
N TRP A 350 18.27 -16.35 -6.80
CA TRP A 350 19.58 -16.52 -6.16
C TRP A 350 19.73 -17.87 -5.48
N ALA A 351 18.63 -18.49 -5.02
CA ALA A 351 18.64 -19.84 -4.49
C ALA A 351 18.95 -20.88 -5.59
N ALA A 352 18.40 -20.69 -6.79
CA ALA A 352 18.71 -21.54 -7.95
C ALA A 352 20.19 -21.42 -8.37
N VAL A 353 20.70 -20.19 -8.48
CA VAL A 353 22.13 -19.95 -8.77
C VAL A 353 23.02 -20.58 -7.69
N LEU A 354 22.65 -20.43 -6.40
CA LEU A 354 23.38 -21.06 -5.29
C LEU A 354 23.36 -22.59 -5.37
N ALA A 355 22.23 -23.19 -5.74
CA ALA A 355 22.09 -24.64 -5.80
C ALA A 355 22.95 -25.24 -6.92
N GLN A 356 23.01 -24.58 -8.08
CA GLN A 356 23.73 -25.08 -9.26
C GLN A 356 25.24 -24.72 -9.22
N HIS A 357 25.58 -23.53 -8.71
CA HIS A 357 26.94 -22.98 -8.79
C HIS A 357 27.55 -22.71 -7.40
N LYS A 358 27.24 -23.55 -6.41
CA LYS A 358 27.61 -23.37 -5.00
C LYS A 358 29.10 -23.15 -4.76
N GLU A 359 29.96 -23.93 -5.42
CA GLU A 359 31.42 -23.84 -5.23
C GLU A 359 31.98 -22.53 -5.79
N ARG A 360 31.38 -22.00 -6.85
CA ARG A 360 31.81 -20.77 -7.52
C ARG A 360 31.24 -19.50 -6.87
N PHE A 361 29.95 -19.49 -6.53
CA PHE A 361 29.22 -18.30 -6.07
C PHE A 361 28.62 -18.42 -4.66
N GLY A 362 29.02 -19.43 -3.89
CA GLY A 362 28.37 -19.78 -2.63
C GLY A 362 28.33 -18.66 -1.60
N LEU A 363 29.39 -17.85 -1.50
CA LEU A 363 29.45 -16.71 -0.58
C LEU A 363 28.65 -15.52 -1.10
N ALA A 364 28.79 -15.20 -2.40
CA ALA A 364 28.05 -14.13 -3.06
C ALA A 364 26.52 -14.36 -2.98
N CYS A 365 26.03 -15.53 -3.36
CA CYS A 365 24.61 -15.83 -3.33
C CYS A 365 24.04 -15.83 -1.90
N LYS A 366 24.78 -16.35 -0.91
CA LYS A 366 24.35 -16.27 0.51
C LYS A 366 24.26 -14.83 0.99
N PHE A 367 25.20 -13.98 0.61
CA PHE A 367 25.17 -12.55 0.92
C PHE A 367 23.91 -11.88 0.33
N LEU A 368 23.65 -12.07 -0.97
CA LEU A 368 22.48 -11.51 -1.66
C LEU A 368 21.15 -12.04 -1.10
N LEU A 369 21.06 -13.35 -0.85
CA LEU A 369 19.89 -13.98 -0.22
C LEU A 369 19.63 -13.41 1.18
N SER A 370 20.68 -13.21 1.97
CA SER A 370 20.55 -12.66 3.32
C SER A 370 20.01 -11.21 3.29
N LEU A 371 20.46 -10.39 2.35
CA LEU A 371 19.92 -9.04 2.15
C LEU A 371 18.43 -9.07 1.78
N LEU A 372 17.99 -10.05 0.99
CA LEU A 372 16.58 -10.20 0.59
C LEU A 372 15.66 -10.63 1.74
N THR A 373 16.21 -11.05 2.89
CA THR A 373 15.42 -11.31 4.10
C THR A 373 14.95 -10.03 4.79
N ILE A 374 15.51 -8.87 4.44
CA ILE A 374 15.11 -7.59 5.02
C ILE A 374 13.68 -7.27 4.58
N PRO A 375 12.75 -7.03 5.53
CA PRO A 375 11.37 -6.74 5.20
C PRO A 375 11.26 -5.41 4.46
N HIS A 376 10.44 -5.38 3.42
CA HIS A 376 10.16 -4.18 2.62
C HIS A 376 8.83 -3.51 2.99
N SER A 377 7.94 -4.23 3.69
CA SER A 377 6.67 -3.72 4.16
C SER A 377 6.15 -4.51 5.37
N SER A 378 5.21 -3.92 6.12
CA SER A 378 4.50 -4.61 7.19
C SER A 378 3.36 -5.50 6.68
N ALA A 379 3.18 -5.63 5.35
CA ALA A 379 2.12 -6.45 4.76
C ALA A 379 2.25 -7.93 5.18
N HIS A 380 3.48 -8.41 5.38
CA HIS A 380 3.72 -9.74 5.93
C HIS A 380 3.09 -9.90 7.34
N CYS A 381 3.28 -8.91 8.22
CA CYS A 381 2.66 -8.89 9.54
C CYS A 381 1.12 -8.85 9.45
N GLU A 382 0.56 -8.07 8.52
CA GLU A 382 -0.89 -8.04 8.28
C GLU A 382 -1.45 -9.39 7.80
N ARG A 383 -0.69 -10.13 6.97
CA ARG A 383 -1.05 -11.49 6.56
C ARG A 383 -1.07 -12.43 7.77
N VAL A 384 -0.09 -12.35 8.65
CA VAL A 384 -0.05 -13.13 9.91
C VAL A 384 -1.24 -12.78 10.80
N PHE A 385 -1.56 -11.49 10.99
CA PHE A 385 -2.74 -11.08 11.76
C PHE A 385 -4.06 -11.54 11.13
N SER A 386 -4.14 -11.57 9.80
CA SER A 386 -5.27 -12.15 9.08
C SER A 386 -5.41 -13.65 9.36
N CYS A 387 -4.30 -14.39 9.34
CA CYS A 387 -4.28 -15.80 9.73
C CYS A 387 -4.72 -16.00 11.19
N ILE A 388 -4.23 -15.19 12.12
CA ILE A 388 -4.65 -15.22 13.54
C ILE A 388 -6.17 -14.99 13.66
N ARG A 389 -6.70 -13.97 12.99
CA ARG A 389 -8.16 -13.70 12.98
C ARG A 389 -8.98 -14.82 12.36
N LYS A 390 -8.43 -15.56 11.39
CA LYS A 390 -9.11 -16.74 10.82
C LYS A 390 -9.02 -17.96 11.74
N THR A 391 -7.94 -18.09 12.51
CA THR A 391 -7.76 -19.16 13.50
C THR A 391 -8.64 -18.95 14.73
N LYS A 392 -8.83 -17.69 15.16
CA LYS A 392 -9.82 -17.30 16.16
C LYS A 392 -11.21 -17.21 15.52
N THR A 393 -12.01 -18.26 15.62
CA THR A 393 -13.38 -18.26 15.08
C THR A 393 -14.37 -17.69 16.10
N VAL A 394 -15.60 -17.36 15.67
CA VAL A 394 -16.70 -16.96 16.57
C VAL A 394 -16.98 -18.05 17.64
N PHE A 395 -16.73 -19.32 17.29
CA PHE A 395 -16.88 -20.47 18.18
C PHE A 395 -15.61 -20.81 19.00
N ARG A 396 -14.47 -20.19 18.70
CA ARG A 396 -13.21 -20.31 19.46
C ARG A 396 -12.55 -18.92 19.65
N PRO A 397 -13.22 -17.99 20.35
CA PRO A 397 -12.73 -16.61 20.48
C PRO A 397 -11.49 -16.51 21.40
N SER A 398 -11.37 -17.40 22.38
CA SER A 398 -10.30 -17.40 23.39
C SER A 398 -9.44 -18.67 23.31
N LEU A 399 -8.49 -18.68 22.37
CA LEU A 399 -7.36 -19.60 22.40
C LEU A 399 -6.27 -19.02 23.32
N LYS A 400 -5.68 -19.86 24.18
CA LYS A 400 -4.48 -19.49 24.96
C LYS A 400 -3.34 -19.15 23.99
N GLU A 401 -2.45 -18.25 24.40
CA GLU A 401 -1.35 -17.73 23.57
C GLU A 401 -0.48 -18.87 23.02
N ASN A 402 -0.04 -19.80 23.87
CA ASN A 402 0.78 -20.95 23.46
C ASN A 402 0.09 -21.83 22.41
N THR A 403 -1.23 -22.03 22.52
CA THR A 403 -2.00 -22.83 21.55
C THR A 403 -2.10 -22.08 20.22
N LEU A 404 -2.35 -20.77 20.26
CA LEU A 404 -2.39 -19.94 19.06
C LEU A 404 -1.04 -19.92 18.37
N GLU A 405 0.04 -19.75 19.11
CA GLU A 405 1.41 -19.79 18.61
C GLU A 405 1.71 -21.14 17.95
N ALA A 406 1.47 -22.25 18.64
CA ALA A 406 1.70 -23.59 18.09
C ALA A 406 0.91 -23.82 16.79
N LEU A 407 -0.36 -23.40 16.73
CA LEU A 407 -1.18 -23.48 15.52
C LEU A 407 -0.63 -22.61 14.39
N MET A 408 -0.12 -21.42 14.69
CA MET A 408 0.48 -20.53 13.69
C MET A 408 1.79 -21.10 13.16
N VAL A 409 2.65 -21.64 14.03
CA VAL A 409 3.90 -22.32 13.66
C VAL A 409 3.62 -23.53 12.78
N LEU A 410 2.69 -24.41 13.19
CA LEU A 410 2.28 -25.56 12.39
C LEU A 410 1.78 -25.11 11.00
N LYS A 411 0.86 -24.15 10.96
CA LYS A 411 0.29 -23.64 9.70
C LYS A 411 1.33 -23.02 8.77
N HIS A 412 2.36 -22.37 9.32
CA HIS A 412 3.44 -21.81 8.53
C HIS A 412 4.42 -22.90 8.03
N ARG A 413 4.72 -23.91 8.86
CA ARG A 413 5.58 -25.04 8.52
C ARG A 413 4.94 -26.01 7.52
N SER A 414 3.63 -26.18 7.56
CA SER A 414 2.90 -27.08 6.64
C SER A 414 2.92 -26.62 5.17
N GLY A 415 3.47 -25.43 4.87
CA GLY A 415 3.48 -24.87 3.52
C GLY A 415 2.09 -24.74 2.90
N LYS A 416 2.01 -24.55 1.58
CA LYS A 416 0.79 -24.86 0.83
C LYS A 416 0.70 -26.39 0.70
N ALA A 417 0.34 -27.10 1.77
CA ALA A 417 -0.20 -28.44 1.61
C ALA A 417 -1.52 -28.30 0.82
N ALA A 418 -1.42 -28.41 -0.50
CA ALA A 418 -2.58 -28.54 -1.35
C ALA A 418 -3.18 -29.90 -1.04
N TYR A 419 -4.30 -29.92 -0.34
CA TYR A 419 -5.13 -31.11 -0.29
C TYR A 419 -5.46 -31.47 -1.75
N ASP A 420 -5.09 -32.68 -2.16
CA ASP A 420 -5.47 -33.14 -3.50
C ASP A 420 -7.01 -33.18 -3.64
N SER A 421 -7.49 -33.21 -4.88
CA SER A 421 -8.93 -33.16 -5.16
C SER A 421 -9.71 -34.27 -4.46
N LYS A 422 -9.09 -35.45 -4.29
CA LYS A 422 -9.67 -36.59 -3.57
C LYS A 422 -9.82 -36.31 -2.08
N THR A 423 -8.80 -35.73 -1.46
CA THR A 423 -8.80 -35.37 -0.04
C THR A 423 -9.82 -34.27 0.24
N LEU A 424 -9.94 -33.27 -0.65
CA LEU A 424 -10.98 -32.25 -0.54
C LEU A 424 -12.39 -32.82 -0.72
N GLN A 425 -12.60 -33.74 -1.66
CA GLN A 425 -13.89 -34.42 -1.83
C GLN A 425 -14.25 -35.26 -0.61
N HIS A 426 -13.28 -36.00 -0.06
CA HIS A 426 -13.50 -36.80 1.14
C HIS A 426 -13.81 -35.92 2.36
N LEU A 427 -13.07 -34.83 2.56
CA LEU A 427 -13.33 -33.87 3.64
C LEU A 427 -14.70 -33.23 3.49
N LYS A 428 -15.05 -32.74 2.29
CA LYS A 428 -16.39 -32.20 2.00
C LYS A 428 -17.49 -33.22 2.29
N GLY A 429 -17.36 -34.45 1.80
CA GLY A 429 -18.34 -35.51 2.03
C GLY A 429 -18.47 -35.89 3.52
N SER A 430 -17.40 -35.78 4.29
CA SER A 430 -17.41 -36.06 5.73
C SER A 430 -18.08 -34.93 6.52
N THR A 431 -17.84 -33.67 6.15
CA THR A 431 -18.54 -32.52 6.72
C THR A 431 -20.04 -32.57 6.44
N THR A 432 -20.44 -32.92 5.22
CA THR A 432 -21.87 -33.06 4.86
C THR A 432 -22.55 -34.18 5.64
N ARG A 433 -21.85 -35.30 5.90
CA ARG A 433 -22.37 -36.40 6.72
C ARG A 433 -22.47 -36.02 8.21
N ALA A 434 -21.53 -35.26 8.73
CA ALA A 434 -21.57 -34.77 10.12
C ALA A 434 -22.73 -33.79 10.34
N LEU A 435 -23.00 -32.90 9.38
CA LEU A 435 -24.12 -31.95 9.43
C LEU A 435 -25.50 -32.59 9.18
N ALA A 436 -25.54 -33.80 8.63
CA ALA A 436 -26.77 -34.57 8.44
C ALA A 436 -27.07 -35.52 9.62
N ALA A 437 -26.15 -35.62 10.59
CA ALA A 437 -26.26 -36.43 11.78
C ALA A 437 -26.56 -35.60 13.05
N GLU A 438 -26.63 -34.27 12.92
CA GLU A 438 -27.33 -33.33 13.83
C GLU A 438 -28.70 -33.01 13.23
#